data_AF-A0A1H2ZZE3-F1
#
_entry.id   AF-A0A1H2ZZE3-F1
#
_cell.length_a   1.000
_cell.length_b   1.000
_cell.length_c   1.000
_cell.angle_alpha   90.00
_cell.angle_beta   90.00
_cell.angle_gamma   90.00
#
_symmetry.space_group_name_H-M   'P 1'
#
loop_
_entity.id
_entity.type
_entity.pdbx_description
1 polymer ?
#
loop_
_entity_poly.entity_id
_entity_poly.type
_entity_poly.pdbx_seq_one_letter_code
_entity_poly.pdbx_strand_id
1 'polypeptide(L)'
;MNTTQLQPHWKLFSWLAGIGIIIYLLIQIVPSTAETFFDSGSESVITKSKAEAAASSFIQKQFHAHPAHVHAVHQSDSLLYGYLEKNKLTKTYNKNYDTDYPTDTFQVTAEMPDKSEIFVYVHMQKGTVVAWNRLNESDTVPAQGKELTDAALAFAASKGFAKSSLSLHKMDSDKGRIWYKAAGKSVGEAPLILGIRVEKAANGSFLIASYKPQFSVPSAYTGYVNDQKQIANYLSTIGSLFLSFVLFILAIIYASLYRKHTSFLRGIVLTVIFLAMYLANDFNMTDGIVAGYGEILHADTVAYVAVIVTCLITVIMALAVYFSLVGGDGLWKGMGRNLWPRFGQPGYGEHVWRSMWLGYLCAFMLLGLQTIIFIILMQVNGSWSTTDVTQSPYNLAAPLIFPVLAWCAAISEEAVFRLFGIGLMKRWFKNSFVASLIPTVIWALGHVTYPIFPSTTRLLELTIIGLIFSFLFLRYGFITVLFAHAIFDSVMMAISLMFMGSASNILVGIVYILLPIPIAWLMRYVDNRKRPKPYTT
;
A
#
# COMPACT_ATOMS: atom_id res chain seq x y z
N MET A 1 -30.71 20.85 -19.04
CA MET A 1 -29.45 21.62 -19.08
C MET A 1 -28.41 20.82 -19.86
N ASN A 2 -27.70 21.44 -20.79
CA ASN A 2 -26.71 20.77 -21.64
C ASN A 2 -25.47 20.42 -20.78
N THR A 3 -25.36 19.18 -20.29
CA THR A 3 -24.38 18.78 -19.27
C THR A 3 -22.95 18.66 -19.78
N THR A 4 -22.71 18.88 -21.07
CA THR A 4 -21.39 18.81 -21.71
C THR A 4 -20.59 20.10 -21.59
N GLN A 5 -21.22 21.26 -21.35
CA GLN A 5 -20.49 22.53 -21.19
C GLN A 5 -19.98 22.73 -19.76
N LEU A 6 -18.68 22.50 -19.57
CA LEU A 6 -17.96 22.83 -18.34
C LEU A 6 -17.56 24.31 -18.33
N GLN A 7 -18.03 25.04 -17.32
CA GLN A 7 -17.66 26.44 -17.04
C GLN A 7 -17.11 26.57 -15.61
N PRO A 8 -15.97 25.93 -15.28
CA PRO A 8 -15.36 26.06 -13.97
C PRO A 8 -14.71 27.43 -13.81
N HIS A 9 -14.49 27.84 -12.56
CA HIS A 9 -13.74 29.05 -12.23
C HIS A 9 -12.24 28.79 -12.41
N TRP A 10 -11.78 28.72 -13.66
CA TRP A 10 -10.40 28.31 -14.02
C TRP A 10 -9.32 29.06 -13.23
N LYS A 11 -9.48 30.37 -13.05
CA LYS A 11 -8.54 31.20 -12.28
C LYS A 11 -8.43 30.75 -10.82
N LEU A 12 -9.56 30.46 -10.17
CA LEU A 12 -9.57 29.99 -8.78
C LEU A 12 -8.90 28.62 -8.65
N PHE A 13 -9.29 27.65 -9.48
CA PHE A 13 -8.70 26.32 -9.45
C PHE A 13 -7.21 26.33 -9.78
N SER A 14 -6.76 27.22 -10.67
CA SER A 14 -5.33 27.39 -10.99
C SER A 14 -4.54 27.91 -9.79
N TRP A 15 -5.07 28.91 -9.06
CA TRP A 15 -4.43 29.39 -7.83
C TRP A 15 -4.38 28.32 -6.75
N LEU A 16 -5.50 27.61 -6.52
CA LEU A 16 -5.56 26.53 -5.54
C LEU A 16 -4.62 25.38 -5.89
N ALA A 17 -4.52 25.02 -7.16
CA ALA A 17 -3.58 24.01 -7.65
C ALA A 17 -2.13 24.44 -7.45
N GLY A 18 -1.80 25.70 -7.80
CA GLY A 18 -0.45 26.26 -7.63
C GLY A 18 -0.02 26.30 -6.16
N ILE A 19 -0.91 26.72 -5.26
CA ILE A 19 -0.65 26.68 -3.82
C ILE A 19 -0.50 25.21 -3.35
N GLY A 20 -1.41 24.33 -3.79
CA GLY A 20 -1.42 22.93 -3.37
C GLY A 20 -0.15 22.19 -3.76
N ILE A 21 0.34 22.36 -4.99
CA ILE A 21 1.57 21.71 -5.44
C ILE A 21 2.82 22.26 -4.73
N ILE A 22 2.88 23.57 -4.46
CA ILE A 22 4.00 24.16 -3.71
C ILE A 22 4.05 23.57 -2.29
N ILE A 23 2.90 23.49 -1.61
CA ILE A 23 2.81 22.90 -0.28
C ILE A 23 3.25 21.44 -0.31
N TYR A 24 2.74 20.66 -1.26
CA TYR A 24 3.11 19.25 -1.41
C TYR A 24 4.62 19.07 -1.66
N LEU A 25 5.20 19.83 -2.60
CA LEU A 25 6.62 19.74 -2.92
C LEU A 25 7.50 20.12 -1.72
N LEU A 26 7.23 21.25 -1.06
CA LEU A 26 8.06 21.76 0.04
C LEU A 26 8.01 20.87 1.29
N ILE A 27 6.89 20.19 1.53
CA ILE A 27 6.67 19.44 2.77
C ILE A 27 6.91 17.94 2.57
N GLN A 28 6.44 17.37 1.46
CA GLN A 28 6.50 15.92 1.23
C GLN A 28 7.70 15.51 0.38
N ILE A 29 8.09 16.30 -0.62
CA ILE A 29 9.12 15.86 -1.60
C ILE A 29 10.51 16.37 -1.24
N VAL A 30 10.64 17.66 -0.91
CA VAL A 30 11.94 18.27 -0.59
C VAL A 30 12.60 17.62 0.62
N PRO A 31 11.93 17.38 1.77
CA PRO A 31 12.58 16.73 2.91
C PRO A 31 13.04 15.30 2.60
N SER A 32 12.21 14.50 1.93
CA SER A 32 12.53 13.12 1.57
C SER A 32 13.68 13.00 0.58
N THR A 33 13.83 13.98 -0.32
CA THR A 33 14.95 14.02 -1.27
C THR A 33 16.19 14.69 -0.70
N ALA A 34 16.04 15.69 0.17
CA ALA A 34 17.16 16.36 0.82
C ALA A 34 17.96 15.40 1.71
N GLU A 35 17.30 14.46 2.39
CA GLU A 35 17.99 13.41 3.15
C GLU A 35 18.79 12.47 2.24
N THR A 36 18.38 12.23 0.99
CA THR A 36 19.15 11.43 0.02
C THR A 36 20.26 12.23 -0.68
N PHE A 37 20.03 13.51 -1.00
CA PHE A 37 20.95 14.35 -1.78
C PHE A 37 22.04 15.03 -0.94
N PHE A 38 21.74 15.43 0.30
CA PHE A 38 22.71 16.11 1.17
C PHE A 38 23.44 15.16 2.12
N ASP A 39 22.96 13.92 2.30
CA ASP A 39 23.66 12.89 3.04
C ASP A 39 24.54 12.08 2.06
N SER A 40 25.77 12.54 1.87
CA SER A 40 26.77 12.01 0.92
C SER A 40 27.22 10.56 1.20
N GLY A 41 26.54 9.84 2.10
CA GLY A 41 26.81 8.46 2.48
C GLY A 41 25.65 7.48 2.27
N SER A 42 24.51 7.90 1.68
CA SER A 42 23.41 6.96 1.39
C SER A 42 23.75 6.08 0.18
N GLU A 43 24.24 4.87 0.44
CA GLU A 43 24.42 3.86 -0.60
C GLU A 43 23.06 3.49 -1.21
N SER A 44 23.00 3.37 -2.54
CA SER A 44 21.78 2.95 -3.23
C SER A 44 21.35 1.55 -2.79
N VAL A 45 20.04 1.34 -2.64
CA VAL A 45 19.47 0.03 -2.34
C VAL A 45 19.94 -1.03 -3.36
N ILE A 46 20.44 -2.16 -2.86
CA ILE A 46 20.88 -3.28 -3.68
C ILE A 46 19.69 -3.95 -4.39
N THR A 47 19.96 -4.59 -5.52
CA THR A 47 18.96 -5.40 -6.22
C THR A 47 18.65 -6.68 -5.44
N LYS A 48 17.42 -7.21 -5.55
CA LYS A 48 17.02 -8.51 -4.99
C LYS A 48 18.01 -9.64 -5.30
N SER A 49 18.46 -9.75 -6.55
CA SER A 49 19.46 -10.75 -6.96
C SER A 49 20.81 -10.65 -6.21
N LYS A 50 21.23 -9.43 -5.81
CA LYS A 50 22.43 -9.25 -4.97
C LYS A 50 22.18 -9.74 -3.54
N ALA A 51 20.97 -9.51 -3.01
CA ALA A 51 20.59 -10.03 -1.69
C ALA A 51 20.53 -11.57 -1.72
N GLU A 52 19.96 -12.17 -2.77
CA GLU A 52 19.93 -13.62 -3.00
C GLU A 52 21.33 -14.23 -3.06
N ALA A 53 22.26 -13.58 -3.79
CA ALA A 53 23.65 -14.02 -3.86
C ALA A 53 24.37 -13.91 -2.50
N ALA A 54 24.12 -12.83 -1.74
CA ALA A 54 24.66 -12.64 -0.40
C ALA A 54 24.14 -13.70 0.58
N ALA A 55 22.84 -13.98 0.55
CA ALA A 55 22.21 -15.02 1.36
C ALA A 55 22.74 -16.41 1.00
N SER A 56 22.84 -16.75 -0.29
CA SER A 56 23.40 -18.02 -0.75
C SER A 56 24.85 -18.22 -0.29
N SER A 57 25.67 -17.16 -0.40
CA SER A 57 27.06 -17.18 0.07
C SER A 57 27.16 -17.34 1.59
N PHE A 58 26.23 -16.74 2.33
CA PHE A 58 26.13 -16.92 3.78
C PHE A 58 25.74 -18.35 4.13
N ILE A 59 24.74 -18.92 3.45
CA ILE A 59 24.28 -20.28 3.69
C ILE A 59 25.40 -21.31 3.45
N GLN A 60 26.15 -21.16 2.36
CA GLN A 60 27.29 -22.04 2.08
C GLN A 60 28.36 -21.97 3.19
N LYS A 61 28.61 -20.78 3.76
CA LYS A 61 29.58 -20.59 4.84
C LYS A 61 29.08 -21.11 6.19
N GLN A 62 27.81 -20.86 6.52
CA GLN A 62 27.22 -21.13 7.83
C GLN A 62 26.71 -22.57 7.98
N PHE A 63 26.13 -23.11 6.91
CA PHE A 63 25.46 -24.42 6.91
C PHE A 63 26.14 -25.44 6.00
N HIS A 64 27.22 -25.06 5.30
CA HIS A 64 27.97 -25.95 4.38
C HIS A 64 27.08 -26.63 3.33
N ALA A 65 26.00 -25.95 2.93
CA ALA A 65 25.00 -26.45 2.01
C ALA A 65 24.68 -25.41 0.93
N HIS A 66 24.17 -25.89 -0.20
CA HIS A 66 23.73 -25.04 -1.30
C HIS A 66 22.20 -25.05 -1.38
N PRO A 67 21.54 -23.88 -1.43
CA PRO A 67 20.11 -23.82 -1.61
C PRO A 67 19.73 -24.29 -3.02
N ALA A 68 18.58 -24.96 -3.13
CA ALA A 68 18.02 -25.37 -4.42
C ALA A 68 17.35 -24.18 -5.14
N HIS A 69 16.68 -23.32 -4.37
CA HIS A 69 16.02 -22.12 -4.84
C HIS A 69 16.14 -21.01 -3.79
N VAL A 70 16.22 -19.76 -4.24
CA VAL A 70 16.23 -18.58 -3.37
C VAL A 70 15.27 -17.54 -3.92
N HIS A 71 14.50 -16.91 -3.05
CA HIS A 71 13.56 -15.85 -3.41
C HIS A 71 13.64 -14.70 -2.41
N ALA A 72 13.82 -13.47 -2.90
CA ALA A 72 13.94 -12.29 -2.05
C ALA A 72 12.68 -11.41 -2.07
N VAL A 73 12.22 -11.04 -0.87
CA VAL A 73 11.18 -10.04 -0.64
C VAL A 73 11.67 -8.95 0.30
N HIS A 74 11.20 -7.71 0.13
CA HIS A 74 11.39 -6.64 1.11
C HIS A 74 10.59 -6.95 2.37
N GLN A 75 11.25 -6.80 3.52
CA GLN A 75 10.68 -7.00 4.84
C GLN A 75 11.03 -5.81 5.74
N SER A 76 10.13 -5.46 6.65
CA SER A 76 10.27 -4.30 7.53
C SER A 76 9.75 -4.61 8.93
N ASP A 77 10.47 -4.17 9.96
CA ASP A 77 9.97 -4.20 11.34
C ASP A 77 9.01 -3.02 11.56
N SER A 78 7.78 -3.18 11.08
CA SER A 78 6.69 -2.20 11.20
C SER A 78 6.38 -1.83 12.65
N LEU A 79 6.63 -2.71 13.62
CA LEU A 79 6.38 -2.39 15.02
C LEU A 79 7.47 -1.47 15.58
N LEU A 80 8.73 -1.77 15.31
CA LEU A 80 9.85 -0.91 15.70
C LEU A 80 9.81 0.42 14.96
N TYR A 81 9.63 0.42 13.64
CA TYR A 81 9.57 1.64 12.83
C TYR A 81 8.48 2.59 13.35
N GLY A 82 7.28 2.06 13.63
CA GLY A 82 6.19 2.84 14.21
C GLY A 82 6.52 3.41 15.59
N TYR A 83 7.26 2.68 16.42
CA TYR A 83 7.72 3.16 17.72
C TYR A 83 8.72 4.31 17.56
N LEU A 84 9.65 4.19 16.60
CA LEU A 84 10.63 5.23 16.29
C LEU A 84 9.94 6.51 15.79
N GLU A 85 9.00 6.39 14.85
CA GLU A 85 8.23 7.52 14.33
C GLU A 85 7.42 8.21 15.43
N LYS A 86 6.63 7.43 16.20
CA LYS A 86 5.80 7.95 17.29
C LYS A 86 6.62 8.76 18.31
N ASN A 87 7.84 8.34 18.60
CA ASN A 87 8.72 8.97 19.59
C ASN A 87 9.78 9.91 18.98
N LYS A 88 9.74 10.15 17.66
CA LYS A 88 10.71 10.97 16.93
C LYS A 88 12.16 10.50 17.10
N LEU A 89 12.37 9.19 17.12
CA LEU A 89 13.67 8.53 17.33
C LEU A 89 14.33 8.04 16.04
N THR A 90 13.66 8.14 14.88
CA THR A 90 14.13 7.63 13.58
C THR A 90 15.54 8.12 13.22
N LYS A 91 15.81 9.43 13.33
CA LYS A 91 17.14 10.00 13.03
C LYS A 91 18.24 9.44 13.94
N THR A 92 17.96 9.33 15.23
CA THR A 92 18.89 8.77 16.21
C THR A 92 19.16 7.28 15.95
N TYR A 93 18.12 6.54 15.56
CA TYR A 93 18.22 5.12 15.23
C TYR A 93 19.07 4.90 13.97
N ASN A 94 18.77 5.62 12.89
CA ASN A 94 19.47 5.50 11.61
C ASN A 94 20.97 5.76 11.77
N LYS A 95 21.34 6.75 12.59
CA LYS A 95 22.74 7.07 12.86
C LYS A 95 23.47 6.00 13.68
N ASN A 96 22.82 5.43 14.69
CA ASN A 96 23.50 4.64 15.73
C ASN A 96 23.35 3.12 15.56
N TYR A 97 22.30 2.66 14.88
CA TYR A 97 21.90 1.24 14.91
C TYR A 97 21.55 0.64 13.55
N ASP A 98 21.04 1.41 12.60
CA ASP A 98 20.53 0.89 11.31
C ASP A 98 21.56 0.04 10.54
N THR A 99 22.84 0.43 10.60
CA THR A 99 23.93 -0.33 9.97
C THR A 99 24.00 -1.80 10.40
N ASP A 100 23.74 -2.09 11.68
CA ASP A 100 23.85 -3.44 12.24
C ASP A 100 22.47 -4.09 12.45
N TYR A 101 21.46 -3.26 12.67
CA TYR A 101 20.09 -3.64 13.00
C TYR A 101 19.13 -2.76 12.18
N PRO A 102 19.03 -2.97 10.87
CA PRO A 102 18.16 -2.13 10.03
C PRO A 102 16.69 -2.44 10.30
N THR A 103 15.82 -1.41 10.19
CA THR A 103 14.37 -1.65 10.18
C THR A 103 13.90 -2.30 8.90
N ASP A 104 14.63 -2.11 7.80
CA ASP A 104 14.29 -2.56 6.46
C ASP A 104 15.35 -3.49 5.88
N THR A 105 14.91 -4.64 5.37
CA THR A 105 15.78 -5.71 4.90
C THR A 105 15.21 -6.36 3.64
N PHE A 106 16.05 -7.08 2.90
CA PHE A 106 15.57 -8.15 2.04
C PHE A 106 15.56 -9.45 2.85
N GLN A 107 14.37 -10.03 3.06
CA GLN A 107 14.23 -11.40 3.53
C GLN A 107 14.36 -12.32 2.33
N VAL A 108 15.42 -13.13 2.32
CA VAL A 108 15.65 -14.17 1.33
C VAL A 108 15.21 -15.50 1.92
N THR A 109 14.20 -16.13 1.32
CA THR A 109 13.81 -17.50 1.62
C THR A 109 14.66 -18.43 0.75
N ALA A 110 15.37 -19.36 1.38
CA ALA A 110 16.19 -20.35 0.72
C ALA A 110 15.65 -21.75 0.97
N GLU A 111 15.20 -22.42 -0.07
CA GLU A 111 14.74 -23.80 -0.02
C GLU A 111 15.94 -24.74 -0.09
N MET A 112 16.06 -25.63 0.88
CA MET A 112 17.19 -26.54 1.01
C MET A 112 16.84 -27.93 0.47
N PRO A 113 17.82 -28.71 -0.03
CA PRO A 113 17.58 -30.07 -0.55
C PRO A 113 16.96 -31.05 0.47
N ASP A 114 17.15 -30.79 1.76
CA ASP A 114 16.59 -31.56 2.88
C ASP A 114 15.14 -31.16 3.24
N LYS A 115 14.51 -30.28 2.44
CA LYS A 115 13.18 -29.69 2.67
C LYS A 115 13.11 -28.76 3.89
N SER A 116 14.24 -28.37 4.45
CA SER A 116 14.31 -27.23 5.38
C SER A 116 14.25 -25.92 4.59
N GLU A 117 13.82 -24.85 5.25
CA GLU A 117 13.84 -23.50 4.68
C GLU A 117 14.67 -22.59 5.57
N ILE A 118 15.54 -21.79 4.97
CA ILE A 118 16.37 -20.81 5.67
C ILE A 118 15.92 -19.41 5.25
N PHE A 119 15.43 -18.64 6.21
CA PHE A 119 15.13 -17.22 6.05
C PHE A 119 16.37 -16.43 6.41
N VAL A 120 16.90 -15.63 5.48
CA VAL A 120 18.09 -14.81 5.66
C VAL A 120 17.74 -13.35 5.45
N TYR A 121 18.03 -12.49 6.41
CA TYR A 121 17.76 -11.06 6.34
C TYR A 121 19.04 -10.33 5.94
N VAL A 122 18.96 -9.59 4.83
CA VAL A 122 20.07 -8.86 4.22
C VAL A 122 19.78 -7.37 4.28
N HIS A 123 20.73 -6.57 4.74
CA HIS A 123 20.62 -5.12 4.77
C HIS A 123 20.45 -4.56 3.35
N MET A 124 19.46 -3.70 3.14
CA MET A 124 19.07 -3.22 1.81
C MET A 124 20.13 -2.37 1.09
N GLN A 125 21.03 -1.71 1.80
CA GLN A 125 22.08 -0.87 1.21
C GLN A 125 23.43 -1.59 1.23
N LYS A 126 23.81 -2.16 2.38
CA LYS A 126 25.14 -2.77 2.57
C LYS A 126 25.27 -4.19 2.03
N GLY A 127 24.16 -4.90 1.83
CA GLY A 127 24.16 -6.30 1.40
C GLY A 127 24.71 -7.28 2.44
N THR A 128 24.87 -6.86 3.69
CA THR A 128 25.33 -7.70 4.80
C THR A 128 24.19 -8.49 5.41
N VAL A 129 24.44 -9.75 5.79
CA VAL A 129 23.46 -10.57 6.53
C VAL A 129 23.39 -10.12 7.99
N VAL A 130 22.21 -9.74 8.43
CA VAL A 130 21.96 -9.19 9.78
C VAL A 130 21.19 -10.15 10.69
N ALA A 131 20.39 -11.05 10.11
CA ALA A 131 19.64 -12.06 10.85
C ALA A 131 19.35 -13.29 9.99
N TRP A 132 19.04 -14.42 10.63
CA TRP A 132 18.56 -15.62 9.94
C TRP A 132 17.76 -16.55 10.85
N ASN A 133 17.01 -17.46 10.24
CA ASN A 133 16.26 -18.50 10.91
C ASN A 133 16.07 -19.71 9.97
N ARG A 134 16.47 -20.91 10.42
CA ARG A 134 16.26 -22.17 9.68
C ARG A 134 15.09 -22.97 10.26
N LEU A 135 14.10 -23.30 9.47
CA LEU A 135 12.94 -24.08 9.90
C LEU A 135 12.95 -25.48 9.26
N ASN A 136 12.32 -26.44 9.95
CA ASN A 136 12.06 -27.80 9.45
C ASN A 136 13.33 -28.64 9.13
N GLU A 137 14.41 -28.48 9.90
CA GLU A 137 15.55 -29.39 9.84
C GLU A 137 15.27 -30.65 10.66
N SER A 138 15.49 -31.84 10.08
CA SER A 138 15.21 -33.14 10.71
C SER A 138 16.41 -33.75 11.45
N ASP A 139 17.62 -33.31 11.12
CA ASP A 139 18.87 -34.00 11.49
C ASP A 139 19.56 -33.37 12.71
N THR A 140 18.90 -32.41 13.34
CA THR A 140 19.40 -31.69 14.51
C THR A 140 18.41 -31.76 15.67
N VAL A 141 18.93 -31.69 16.89
CA VAL A 141 18.12 -31.68 18.11
C VAL A 141 18.36 -30.36 18.83
N PRO A 142 17.34 -29.71 19.41
CA PRO A 142 17.54 -28.49 20.17
C PRO A 142 18.57 -28.65 21.29
N ALA A 143 19.54 -27.74 21.38
CA ALA A 143 20.53 -27.76 22.47
C ALA A 143 19.84 -27.42 23.80
N GLN A 144 20.26 -28.07 24.90
CA GLN A 144 19.61 -27.93 26.20
C GLN A 144 20.57 -27.53 27.32
N GLY A 145 20.02 -26.91 28.37
CA GLY A 145 20.72 -26.60 29.61
C GLY A 145 22.00 -25.78 29.40
N LYS A 146 23.11 -26.33 29.90
CA LYS A 146 24.42 -25.65 29.84
C LYS A 146 24.97 -25.54 28.41
N GLU A 147 24.75 -26.57 27.58
CA GLU A 147 25.20 -26.58 26.19
C GLU A 147 24.61 -25.41 25.39
N LEU A 148 23.29 -25.19 25.54
CA LEU A 148 22.60 -24.04 24.93
C LEU A 148 23.20 -22.70 25.38
N THR A 149 23.39 -22.54 26.69
CA THR A 149 23.87 -21.29 27.28
C THR A 149 25.30 -20.99 26.84
N ASP A 150 26.19 -21.97 26.88
CA ASP A 150 27.60 -21.80 26.53
C ASP A 150 27.76 -21.53 25.02
N ALA A 151 27.06 -22.28 24.16
CA ALA A 151 27.09 -22.06 22.71
C ALA A 151 26.52 -20.69 22.31
N ALA A 152 25.39 -20.29 22.90
CA ALA A 152 24.77 -19.00 22.60
C ALA A 152 25.63 -17.81 23.05
N LEU A 153 26.27 -17.91 24.23
CA LEU A 153 27.18 -16.87 24.72
C LEU A 153 28.47 -16.80 23.89
N ALA A 154 29.03 -17.94 23.50
CA ALA A 154 30.21 -17.99 22.62
C ALA A 154 29.90 -17.34 21.26
N PHE A 155 28.73 -17.64 20.69
CA PHE A 155 28.28 -17.01 19.46
C PHE A 155 28.03 -15.51 19.64
N ALA A 156 27.35 -15.08 20.71
CA ALA A 156 27.14 -13.65 20.97
C ALA A 156 28.47 -12.88 21.13
N ALA A 157 29.47 -13.49 21.77
CA ALA A 157 30.82 -12.94 21.86
C ALA A 157 31.48 -12.79 20.49
N SER A 158 31.30 -13.75 19.57
CA SER A 158 31.77 -13.64 18.18
C SER A 158 31.13 -12.48 17.40
N LYS A 159 29.95 -12.02 17.84
CA LYS A 159 29.24 -10.84 17.32
C LYS A 159 29.55 -9.55 18.08
N GLY A 160 30.58 -9.56 18.94
CA GLY A 160 31.05 -8.38 19.67
C GLY A 160 30.29 -8.09 20.98
N PHE A 161 29.46 -9.00 21.47
CA PHE A 161 28.78 -8.83 22.76
C PHE A 161 29.54 -9.54 23.89
N ALA A 162 30.14 -8.76 24.79
CA ALA A 162 30.79 -9.32 25.97
C ALA A 162 29.78 -10.06 26.86
N LYS A 163 30.14 -11.24 27.40
CA LYS A 163 29.28 -12.04 28.29
C LYS A 163 28.75 -11.24 29.49
N SER A 164 29.55 -10.33 30.05
CA SER A 164 29.15 -9.45 31.16
C SER A 164 28.10 -8.40 30.78
N SER A 165 27.98 -8.09 29.48
CA SER A 165 26.99 -7.14 28.95
C SER A 165 25.66 -7.80 28.59
N LEU A 166 25.53 -9.13 28.77
CA LEU A 166 24.33 -9.87 28.41
C LEU A 166 23.62 -10.38 29.67
N SER A 167 22.36 -10.00 29.83
CA SER A 167 21.48 -10.56 30.88
C SER A 167 20.42 -11.45 30.25
N LEU A 168 20.17 -12.62 30.84
CA LEU A 168 19.12 -13.53 30.37
C LEU A 168 17.75 -12.83 30.45
N HIS A 169 17.03 -12.78 29.32
CA HIS A 169 15.70 -12.20 29.23
C HIS A 169 14.61 -13.29 29.21
N LYS A 170 14.80 -14.33 28.39
CA LYS A 170 13.90 -15.47 28.27
C LYS A 170 14.68 -16.70 27.77
N MET A 171 14.21 -17.89 28.10
CA MET A 171 14.72 -19.16 27.57
C MET A 171 13.55 -20.08 27.25
N ASP A 172 13.66 -20.81 26.15
CA ASP A 172 12.76 -21.89 25.72
C ASP A 172 13.66 -23.09 25.37
N SER A 173 13.93 -23.91 26.39
CA SER A 173 14.84 -25.05 26.30
C SER A 173 14.34 -26.13 25.34
N ASP A 174 13.02 -26.29 25.22
CA ASP A 174 12.40 -27.30 24.35
C ASP A 174 12.68 -27.01 22.88
N LYS A 175 12.80 -25.71 22.52
CA LYS A 175 13.17 -25.25 21.18
C LYS A 175 14.62 -24.80 21.06
N GLY A 176 15.44 -25.03 22.08
CA GLY A 176 16.86 -24.65 22.10
C GLY A 176 17.08 -23.17 21.87
N ARG A 177 16.15 -22.33 22.34
CA ARG A 177 16.11 -20.89 22.05
C ARG A 177 16.32 -20.07 23.32
N ILE A 178 17.12 -19.03 23.19
CA ILE A 178 17.49 -18.16 24.30
C ILE A 178 17.48 -16.71 23.85
N TRP A 179 17.04 -15.81 24.73
CA TRP A 179 17.02 -14.38 24.48
C TRP A 179 17.86 -13.67 25.53
N TYR A 180 18.84 -12.91 25.08
CA TYR A 180 19.66 -12.06 25.93
C TYR A 180 19.35 -10.59 25.71
N LYS A 181 19.19 -9.83 26.79
CA LYS A 181 19.15 -8.37 26.74
C LYS A 181 20.58 -7.84 26.77
N ALA A 182 20.92 -7.00 25.79
CA ALA A 182 22.22 -6.33 25.71
C ALA A 182 22.22 -5.06 26.56
N ALA A 183 23.17 -4.94 27.48
CA ALA A 183 23.37 -3.78 28.33
C ALA A 183 23.89 -2.59 27.50
N GLY A 184 23.41 -1.39 27.83
CA GLY A 184 23.84 -0.14 27.18
C GLY A 184 23.39 0.05 25.73
N LYS A 185 22.61 -0.88 25.16
CA LYS A 185 22.02 -0.75 23.81
C LYS A 185 20.50 -0.69 23.90
N SER A 186 19.97 0.52 23.83
CA SER A 186 18.52 0.79 23.74
C SER A 186 18.24 2.01 22.87
N VAL A 187 17.02 2.07 22.34
CA VAL A 187 16.46 3.25 21.67
C VAL A 187 15.17 3.63 22.37
N GLY A 188 15.17 4.78 23.05
CA GLY A 188 14.11 5.11 24.01
C GLY A 188 14.01 4.01 25.08
N GLU A 189 12.81 3.46 25.23
CA GLU A 189 12.48 2.37 26.16
C GLU A 189 12.64 0.97 25.54
N ALA A 190 13.03 0.86 24.27
CA ALA A 190 13.19 -0.41 23.58
C ALA A 190 14.64 -0.91 23.75
N PRO A 191 14.90 -1.95 24.57
CA PRO A 191 16.23 -2.55 24.65
C PRO A 191 16.50 -3.48 23.48
N LEU A 192 17.78 -3.61 23.12
CA LEU A 192 18.22 -4.63 22.17
C LEU A 192 18.17 -6.02 22.82
N ILE A 193 17.43 -6.92 22.18
CA ILE A 193 17.31 -8.33 22.55
C ILE A 193 17.94 -9.18 21.45
N LEU A 194 18.82 -10.10 21.84
CA LEU A 194 19.44 -11.08 20.96
C LEU A 194 18.70 -12.41 21.10
N GLY A 195 17.86 -12.76 20.11
CA GLY A 195 17.29 -14.10 20.00
C GLY A 195 18.27 -15.04 19.32
N ILE A 196 18.67 -16.12 19.98
CA ILE A 196 19.58 -17.14 19.45
C ILE A 196 18.90 -18.50 19.60
N ARG A 197 18.89 -19.30 18.54
CA ARG A 197 18.53 -20.73 18.60
C ARG A 197 19.74 -21.58 18.26
N VAL A 198 20.04 -22.51 19.15
CA VAL A 198 21.16 -23.45 19.01
C VAL A 198 20.61 -24.85 18.87
N GLU A 199 21.13 -25.56 17.88
CA GLU A 199 20.82 -26.94 17.61
C GLU A 199 22.10 -27.77 17.66
N LYS A 200 21.97 -29.03 18.02
CA LYS A 200 23.06 -30.00 18.13
C LYS A 200 22.93 -30.99 16.99
N ALA A 201 23.95 -31.07 16.16
CA ALA A 201 24.02 -32.04 15.06
C ALA A 201 24.43 -33.43 15.58
N ALA A 202 24.16 -34.48 14.79
CA ALA A 202 24.49 -35.87 15.13
C ALA A 202 25.99 -36.11 15.42
N ASN A 203 26.88 -35.29 14.84
CA ASN A 203 28.32 -35.32 15.09
C ASN A 203 28.75 -34.65 16.41
N GLY A 204 27.80 -34.16 17.22
CA GLY A 204 28.03 -33.48 18.49
C GLY A 204 28.39 -31.99 18.38
N SER A 205 28.47 -31.43 17.17
CA SER A 205 28.73 -29.99 16.97
C SER A 205 27.47 -29.15 17.21
N PHE A 206 27.67 -27.89 17.61
CA PHE A 206 26.60 -26.92 17.80
C PHE A 206 26.45 -26.01 16.59
N LEU A 207 25.23 -25.88 16.09
CA LEU A 207 24.84 -25.05 14.98
C LEU A 207 23.94 -23.91 15.47
N ILE A 208 24.18 -22.68 14.99
CA ILE A 208 23.31 -21.55 15.25
C ILE A 208 22.21 -21.51 14.18
N ALA A 209 21.12 -22.22 14.45
CA ALA A 209 19.97 -22.32 13.55
C ALA A 209 19.21 -20.99 13.41
N SER A 210 19.30 -20.09 14.39
CA SER A 210 18.73 -18.74 14.26
C SER A 210 19.52 -17.71 15.05
N TYR A 211 19.66 -16.52 14.47
CA TYR A 211 20.12 -15.30 15.12
C TYR A 211 19.23 -14.13 14.69
N LYS A 212 18.56 -13.51 15.66
CA LYS A 212 17.64 -12.37 15.47
C LYS A 212 17.89 -11.29 16.52
N PRO A 213 18.78 -10.34 16.26
CA PRO A 213 18.86 -9.13 17.06
C PRO A 213 17.65 -8.23 16.74
N GLN A 214 16.91 -7.81 17.77
CA GLN A 214 15.74 -6.94 17.60
C GLN A 214 15.58 -5.99 18.78
N PHE A 215 15.08 -4.78 18.54
CA PHE A 215 14.71 -3.87 19.61
C PHE A 215 13.30 -4.19 20.09
N SER A 216 13.18 -4.66 21.33
CA SER A 216 11.87 -5.01 21.89
C SER A 216 11.16 -3.76 22.34
N VAL A 217 10.17 -3.30 21.57
CA VAL A 217 9.34 -2.16 21.95
C VAL A 217 8.54 -2.42 23.24
N PRO A 218 8.11 -1.38 23.98
CA PRO A 218 7.29 -1.55 25.17
C PRO A 218 5.99 -2.33 24.91
N SER A 219 5.60 -3.18 25.87
CA SER A 219 4.37 -3.99 25.77
C SER A 219 3.11 -3.13 25.67
N ALA A 220 3.07 -1.99 26.37
CA ALA A 220 1.97 -1.02 26.29
C ALA A 220 1.81 -0.44 24.87
N TYR A 221 2.92 -0.17 24.18
CA TYR A 221 2.89 0.27 22.79
C TYR A 221 2.38 -0.84 21.86
N THR A 222 2.86 -2.07 22.05
CA THR A 222 2.39 -3.24 21.27
C THR A 222 0.89 -3.48 21.47
N GLY A 223 0.41 -3.42 22.72
CA GLY A 223 -1.01 -3.51 23.05
C GLY A 223 -1.84 -2.44 22.35
N TYR A 224 -1.41 -1.17 22.44
CA TYR A 224 -2.06 -0.06 21.74
C TYR A 224 -2.18 -0.29 20.22
N VAL A 225 -1.10 -0.73 19.56
CA VAL A 225 -1.11 -0.98 18.11
C VAL A 225 -2.07 -2.13 17.76
N ASN A 226 -2.07 -3.20 18.55
CA ASN A 226 -2.96 -4.33 18.34
C ASN A 226 -4.44 -3.93 18.51
N ASP A 227 -4.78 -3.17 19.53
CA ASP A 227 -6.14 -2.66 19.74
C ASP A 227 -6.59 -1.79 18.58
N GLN A 228 -5.72 -0.90 18.09
CA GLN A 228 -6.02 -0.07 16.92
C GLN A 228 -6.21 -0.90 15.65
N LYS A 229 -5.39 -1.93 15.42
CA LYS A 229 -5.55 -2.85 14.28
C LYS A 229 -6.87 -3.62 14.37
N GLN A 230 -7.27 -4.07 15.55
CA GLN A 230 -8.56 -4.75 15.76
C GLN A 230 -9.73 -3.81 15.45
N ILE A 231 -9.69 -2.57 15.95
CA ILE A 231 -10.71 -1.54 15.65
C ILE A 231 -10.75 -1.28 14.14
N ALA A 232 -9.60 -1.08 13.50
CA ALA A 232 -9.49 -0.83 12.07
C ALA A 232 -10.10 -1.96 11.24
N ASN A 233 -9.76 -3.22 11.57
CA ASN A 233 -10.29 -4.39 10.89
C ASN A 233 -11.82 -4.48 11.05
N TYR A 234 -12.35 -4.25 12.26
CA TYR A 234 -13.79 -4.25 12.51
C TYR A 234 -14.51 -3.15 11.72
N LEU A 235 -13.99 -1.91 11.76
CA LEU A 235 -14.54 -0.77 11.03
C LEU A 235 -14.50 -0.96 9.52
N SER A 236 -13.40 -1.49 8.97
CA SER A 236 -13.28 -1.77 7.54
C SER A 236 -14.21 -2.91 7.10
N THR A 237 -14.27 -4.00 7.86
CA THR A 237 -15.13 -5.16 7.53
C THR A 237 -16.62 -4.80 7.56
N ILE A 238 -17.11 -4.21 8.65
CA ILE A 238 -18.54 -3.89 8.79
C ILE A 238 -18.90 -2.60 8.05
N GLY A 239 -18.08 -1.57 8.21
CA GLY A 239 -18.37 -0.23 7.73
C GLY A 239 -18.07 -0.01 6.24
N SER A 240 -17.16 -0.80 5.65
CA SER A 240 -16.83 -0.68 4.24
C SER A 240 -17.17 -1.92 3.44
N LEU A 241 -16.61 -3.08 3.78
CA LEU A 241 -16.79 -4.31 2.98
C LEU A 241 -18.26 -4.74 2.93
N PHE A 242 -18.91 -4.88 4.10
CA PHE A 242 -20.32 -5.26 4.17
C PHE A 242 -21.24 -4.21 3.52
N LEU A 243 -21.06 -2.92 3.80
CA LEU A 243 -21.89 -1.87 3.21
C LEU A 243 -21.66 -1.71 1.70
N SER A 244 -20.44 -1.94 1.21
CA SER A 244 -20.16 -1.98 -0.24
C SER A 244 -20.81 -3.18 -0.90
N PHE A 245 -20.87 -4.33 -0.23
CA PHE A 245 -21.65 -5.48 -0.69
C PHE A 245 -23.15 -5.16 -0.75
N VAL A 246 -23.70 -4.47 0.25
CA VAL A 246 -25.09 -3.97 0.21
C VAL A 246 -25.30 -3.01 -0.98
N LEU A 247 -24.39 -2.07 -1.20
CA LEU A 247 -24.43 -1.17 -2.37
C LEU A 247 -24.36 -1.95 -3.69
N PHE A 248 -23.57 -3.02 -3.77
CA PHE A 248 -23.50 -3.88 -4.93
C PHE A 248 -24.86 -4.55 -5.23
N ILE A 249 -25.50 -5.16 -4.23
CA ILE A 249 -26.83 -5.76 -4.42
C ILE A 249 -27.86 -4.70 -4.86
N LEU A 250 -27.82 -3.52 -4.24
CA LEU A 250 -28.68 -2.41 -4.62
C LEU A 250 -28.37 -1.92 -6.05
N ALA A 251 -27.11 -1.94 -6.49
CA ALA A 251 -26.74 -1.55 -7.84
C ALA A 251 -27.36 -2.48 -8.88
N ILE A 252 -27.41 -3.80 -8.64
CA ILE A 252 -28.09 -4.77 -9.50
C ILE A 252 -29.60 -4.46 -9.59
N ILE A 253 -30.23 -4.23 -8.44
CA ILE A 253 -31.67 -3.92 -8.36
C ILE A 253 -31.98 -2.63 -9.13
N TYR A 254 -31.23 -1.55 -8.87
CA TYR A 254 -31.48 -0.25 -9.50
C TYR A 254 -31.09 -0.21 -10.97
N ALA A 255 -30.06 -0.96 -11.41
CA ALA A 255 -29.77 -1.16 -12.83
C ALA A 255 -30.98 -1.78 -13.56
N SER A 256 -31.66 -2.72 -12.91
CA SER A 256 -32.86 -3.38 -13.46
C SER A 256 -34.08 -2.45 -13.46
N LEU A 257 -34.34 -1.76 -12.34
CA LEU A 257 -35.48 -0.83 -12.21
C LEU A 257 -35.37 0.36 -13.16
N TYR A 258 -34.16 0.91 -13.32
CA TYR A 258 -33.90 2.08 -14.16
C TYR A 258 -33.38 1.70 -15.57
N ARG A 259 -33.59 0.46 -16.01
CA ARG A 259 -33.15 -0.04 -17.33
C ARG A 259 -33.62 0.82 -18.52
N LYS A 260 -34.76 1.52 -18.37
CA LYS A 260 -35.29 2.44 -19.39
C LYS A 260 -34.48 3.74 -19.53
N HIS A 261 -33.76 4.12 -18.48
CA HIS A 261 -32.96 5.36 -18.43
C HIS A 261 -31.46 5.13 -18.67
N THR A 262 -31.02 3.87 -18.74
CA THR A 262 -29.62 3.47 -18.94
C THR A 262 -29.48 2.50 -20.10
N SER A 263 -28.26 2.08 -20.38
CA SER A 263 -27.97 0.98 -21.30
C SER A 263 -26.91 0.09 -20.67
N PHE A 264 -27.15 -1.22 -20.68
CA PHE A 264 -26.22 -2.23 -20.17
C PHE A 264 -24.90 -2.28 -20.96
N LEU A 265 -24.83 -1.68 -22.14
CA LEU A 265 -23.58 -1.58 -22.90
C LEU A 265 -22.61 -0.50 -22.36
N ARG A 266 -23.07 0.42 -21.50
CA ARG A 266 -22.27 1.62 -21.12
C ARG A 266 -21.11 1.33 -20.19
N GLY A 267 -21.26 0.37 -19.29
CA GLY A 267 -20.24 0.05 -18.27
C GLY A 267 -19.15 -0.89 -18.77
N ILE A 268 -19.41 -1.65 -19.83
CA ILE A 268 -18.58 -2.81 -20.23
C ILE A 268 -17.11 -2.42 -20.44
N VAL A 269 -16.84 -1.37 -21.20
CA VAL A 269 -15.46 -0.98 -21.52
C VAL A 269 -14.67 -0.60 -20.27
N LEU A 270 -15.23 0.24 -19.39
CA LEU A 270 -14.56 0.65 -18.15
C LEU A 270 -14.39 -0.53 -17.18
N THR A 271 -15.39 -1.42 -17.10
CA THR A 271 -15.31 -2.63 -16.27
C THR A 271 -14.25 -3.59 -16.77
N VAL A 272 -14.16 -3.83 -18.09
CA VAL A 272 -13.16 -4.74 -18.65
C VAL A 272 -11.76 -4.18 -18.48
N ILE A 273 -11.58 -2.87 -18.69
CA ILE A 273 -10.30 -2.18 -18.42
C ILE A 273 -9.93 -2.30 -16.95
N PHE A 274 -10.86 -1.99 -16.03
CA PHE A 274 -10.67 -2.18 -14.59
C PHE A 274 -10.25 -3.61 -14.26
N LEU A 275 -11.01 -4.61 -14.72
CA LEU A 275 -10.75 -6.02 -14.41
C LEU A 275 -9.38 -6.47 -14.93
N ALA A 276 -9.04 -6.16 -16.17
CA ALA A 276 -7.76 -6.56 -16.76
C ALA A 276 -6.57 -5.92 -16.01
N MET A 277 -6.67 -4.63 -15.70
CA MET A 277 -5.63 -3.91 -14.96
C MET A 277 -5.51 -4.37 -13.51
N TYR A 278 -6.63 -4.65 -12.83
CA TYR A 278 -6.63 -5.09 -11.44
C TYR A 278 -6.11 -6.52 -11.30
N LEU A 279 -6.50 -7.44 -12.19
CA LEU A 279 -5.93 -8.79 -12.21
C LEU A 279 -4.42 -8.76 -12.44
N ALA A 280 -3.93 -7.90 -13.34
CA ALA A 280 -2.49 -7.71 -13.51
C ALA A 280 -1.82 -7.21 -12.22
N ASN A 281 -2.49 -6.33 -11.48
CA ASN A 281 -2.01 -5.85 -10.18
C ASN A 281 -2.05 -6.93 -9.08
N ASP A 282 -3.07 -7.79 -9.05
CA ASP A 282 -3.17 -8.89 -8.07
C ASP A 282 -1.95 -9.81 -8.16
N PHE A 283 -1.54 -10.17 -9.38
CA PHE A 283 -0.29 -10.90 -9.59
C PHE A 283 0.95 -10.07 -9.28
N ASN A 284 0.93 -8.76 -9.56
CA ASN A 284 2.04 -7.86 -9.27
C ASN A 284 2.36 -7.79 -7.76
N MET A 285 1.36 -7.96 -6.90
CA MET A 285 1.48 -7.89 -5.44
C MET A 285 1.85 -9.22 -4.76
N THR A 286 2.13 -10.29 -5.53
CA THR A 286 2.42 -11.63 -4.99
C THR A 286 3.53 -11.60 -3.93
N ASP A 287 4.67 -10.97 -4.24
CA ASP A 287 5.80 -10.84 -3.30
C ASP A 287 5.43 -10.05 -2.03
N GLY A 288 4.49 -9.11 -2.15
CA GLY A 288 3.95 -8.37 -0.99
C GLY A 288 3.16 -9.29 -0.06
N ILE A 289 2.37 -10.21 -0.62
CA ILE A 289 1.64 -11.22 0.14
C ILE A 289 2.61 -12.21 0.81
N VAL A 290 3.65 -12.66 0.08
CA VAL A 290 4.73 -13.49 0.64
C VAL A 290 5.38 -12.79 1.83
N ALA A 291 5.77 -11.52 1.68
CA ALA A 291 6.35 -10.73 2.76
C ALA A 291 5.43 -10.59 3.97
N GLY A 292 4.11 -10.48 3.74
CA GLY A 292 3.09 -10.42 4.79
C GLY A 292 2.98 -11.70 5.65
N TYR A 293 3.35 -12.86 5.10
CA TYR A 293 3.40 -14.11 5.87
C TYR A 293 4.66 -14.23 6.74
N GLY A 294 5.77 -13.59 6.36
CA GLY A 294 7.03 -13.63 7.11
C GLY A 294 7.74 -14.98 7.01
N GLU A 295 8.03 -15.61 8.15
CA GLU A 295 8.77 -16.89 8.22
C GLU A 295 7.83 -18.09 8.35
N ILE A 296 7.02 -18.32 7.32
CA ILE A 296 6.13 -19.48 7.22
C ILE A 296 6.68 -20.40 6.13
N LEU A 297 6.71 -21.71 6.41
CA LEU A 297 7.12 -22.72 5.43
C LEU A 297 6.23 -22.64 4.18
N HIS A 298 6.84 -22.70 3.00
CA HIS A 298 6.15 -22.66 1.71
C HIS A 298 5.27 -21.41 1.53
N ALA A 299 5.70 -20.26 2.08
CA ALA A 299 4.99 -18.99 1.98
C ALA A 299 4.61 -18.61 0.54
N ASP A 300 5.48 -18.90 -0.44
CA ASP A 300 5.21 -18.67 -1.86
C ASP A 300 3.97 -19.44 -2.34
N THR A 301 3.86 -20.72 -1.97
CA THR A 301 2.72 -21.56 -2.32
C THR A 301 1.42 -21.01 -1.71
N VAL A 302 1.46 -20.62 -0.44
CA VAL A 302 0.30 -20.03 0.24
C VAL A 302 -0.08 -18.70 -0.40
N ALA A 303 0.90 -17.88 -0.77
CA ALA A 303 0.68 -16.60 -1.46
C ALA A 303 0.04 -16.79 -2.84
N TYR A 304 0.45 -17.80 -3.63
CA TYR A 304 -0.20 -18.09 -4.91
C TYR A 304 -1.68 -18.46 -4.74
N VAL A 305 -2.03 -19.26 -3.71
CA VAL A 305 -3.42 -19.57 -3.39
C VAL A 305 -4.17 -18.29 -2.99
N ALA A 306 -3.56 -17.43 -2.17
CA ALA A 306 -4.15 -16.15 -1.78
C ALA A 306 -4.40 -15.23 -2.99
N VAL A 307 -3.46 -15.15 -3.94
CA VAL A 307 -3.62 -14.38 -5.19
C VAL A 307 -4.78 -14.90 -6.04
N ILE A 308 -4.98 -16.23 -6.13
CA ILE A 308 -6.13 -16.81 -6.83
C ILE A 308 -7.44 -16.38 -6.15
N VAL A 309 -7.49 -16.43 -4.81
CA VAL A 309 -8.67 -15.97 -4.05
C VAL A 309 -8.90 -14.47 -4.26
N THR A 310 -7.86 -13.64 -4.24
CA THR A 310 -7.95 -12.20 -4.53
C THR A 310 -8.47 -11.96 -5.94
N CYS A 311 -7.97 -12.68 -6.96
CA CYS A 311 -8.48 -12.59 -8.32
C CYS A 311 -9.98 -12.89 -8.42
N LEU A 312 -10.48 -13.88 -7.67
CA LEU A 312 -11.92 -14.19 -7.62
C LEU A 312 -12.73 -13.05 -6.97
N ILE A 313 -12.20 -12.44 -5.91
CA ILE A 313 -12.79 -11.26 -5.29
C ILE A 313 -12.79 -10.08 -6.28
N THR A 314 -11.71 -9.89 -7.03
CA THR A 314 -11.58 -8.86 -8.07
C THR A 314 -12.63 -9.01 -9.17
N VAL A 315 -12.99 -10.24 -9.56
CA VAL A 315 -14.11 -10.49 -10.48
C VAL A 315 -15.45 -10.02 -9.89
N ILE A 316 -15.70 -10.28 -8.61
CA ILE A 316 -16.91 -9.79 -7.91
C ILE A 316 -16.89 -8.26 -7.84
N MET A 317 -15.74 -7.65 -7.54
CA MET A 317 -15.57 -6.20 -7.57
C MET A 317 -15.86 -5.61 -8.95
N ALA A 318 -15.39 -6.25 -10.03
CA ALA A 318 -15.67 -5.81 -11.40
C ALA A 318 -17.17 -5.86 -11.73
N LEU A 319 -17.88 -6.89 -11.24
CA LEU A 319 -19.34 -6.93 -11.32
C LEU A 319 -19.99 -5.78 -10.55
N ALA A 320 -19.50 -5.48 -9.35
CA ALA A 320 -19.98 -4.33 -8.56
C ALA A 320 -19.76 -3.02 -9.32
N VAL A 321 -18.57 -2.78 -9.86
CA VAL A 321 -18.27 -1.62 -10.71
C VAL A 321 -19.23 -1.54 -11.89
N TYR A 322 -19.43 -2.65 -12.62
CA TYR A 322 -20.33 -2.69 -13.77
C TYR A 322 -21.76 -2.28 -13.43
N PHE A 323 -22.35 -2.93 -12.41
CA PHE A 323 -23.72 -2.64 -12.01
C PHE A 323 -23.85 -1.24 -11.41
N SER A 324 -22.84 -0.74 -10.69
CA SER A 324 -22.81 0.64 -10.21
C SER A 324 -22.76 1.65 -11.36
N LEU A 325 -21.98 1.40 -12.42
CA LEU A 325 -21.98 2.24 -13.62
C LEU A 325 -23.35 2.27 -14.31
N VAL A 326 -23.97 1.10 -14.51
CA VAL A 326 -25.28 0.98 -15.19
C VAL A 326 -26.39 1.59 -14.34
N GLY A 327 -26.48 1.22 -13.06
CA GLY A 327 -27.49 1.68 -12.11
C GLY A 327 -27.35 3.17 -11.80
N GLY A 328 -26.13 3.65 -11.64
CA GLY A 328 -25.84 5.07 -11.42
C GLY A 328 -26.22 5.94 -12.61
N ASP A 329 -25.88 5.55 -13.84
CA ASP A 329 -26.33 6.27 -15.07
C ASP A 329 -27.86 6.36 -15.13
N GLY A 330 -28.54 5.25 -14.84
CA GLY A 330 -30.01 5.17 -14.85
C GLY A 330 -30.66 6.03 -13.78
N LEU A 331 -30.13 6.02 -12.55
CA LEU A 331 -30.60 6.81 -11.43
C LEU A 331 -30.52 8.31 -11.72
N TRP A 332 -29.37 8.80 -12.15
CA TRP A 332 -29.18 10.22 -12.43
C TRP A 332 -30.08 10.70 -13.57
N LYS A 333 -30.19 9.91 -14.65
CA LYS A 333 -31.08 10.24 -15.78
C LYS A 333 -32.55 10.18 -15.40
N GLY A 334 -32.95 9.21 -14.59
CA GLY A 334 -34.30 9.16 -14.02
C GLY A 334 -34.63 10.35 -13.12
N MET A 335 -33.61 11.00 -12.52
CA MET A 335 -33.73 12.27 -11.81
C MET A 335 -33.55 13.51 -12.72
N GLY A 336 -33.52 13.34 -14.04
CA GLY A 336 -33.40 14.43 -15.02
C GLY A 336 -32.00 15.05 -15.13
N ARG A 337 -30.96 14.40 -14.58
CA ARG A 337 -29.56 14.88 -14.64
C ARG A 337 -28.68 13.90 -15.42
N ASN A 338 -27.90 14.40 -16.37
CA ASN A 338 -26.93 13.58 -17.11
C ASN A 338 -25.50 13.87 -16.61
N LEU A 339 -25.10 13.23 -15.50
CA LEU A 339 -23.76 13.43 -14.89
C LEU A 339 -22.65 12.60 -15.56
N TRP A 340 -23.00 11.69 -16.46
CA TRP A 340 -22.03 10.91 -17.23
C TRP A 340 -22.39 10.96 -18.72
N PRO A 341 -21.94 12.02 -19.43
CA PRO A 341 -22.17 12.17 -20.87
C PRO A 341 -21.71 10.94 -21.67
N ARG A 342 -22.37 10.69 -22.80
CA ARG A 342 -22.06 9.54 -23.66
C ARG A 342 -21.14 9.94 -24.81
N PHE A 343 -20.23 9.04 -25.15
CA PHE A 343 -19.44 9.12 -26.38
C PHE A 343 -20.36 9.32 -27.60
N GLY A 344 -20.04 10.27 -28.47
CA GLY A 344 -20.85 10.66 -29.63
C GLY A 344 -21.99 11.67 -29.33
N GLN A 345 -22.17 12.11 -28.08
CA GLN A 345 -23.05 13.24 -27.77
C GLN A 345 -22.40 14.57 -28.20
N PRO A 346 -23.18 15.56 -28.65
CA PRO A 346 -22.64 16.86 -29.01
C PRO A 346 -21.81 17.49 -27.87
N GLY A 347 -20.55 17.80 -28.17
CA GLY A 347 -19.61 18.41 -27.22
C GLY A 347 -18.95 17.43 -26.23
N TYR A 348 -19.10 16.11 -26.41
CA TYR A 348 -18.47 15.11 -25.55
C TYR A 348 -16.94 15.21 -25.53
N GLY A 349 -16.30 15.29 -26.70
CA GLY A 349 -14.84 15.40 -26.79
C GLY A 349 -14.27 16.62 -26.07
N GLU A 350 -14.92 17.78 -26.21
CA GLU A 350 -14.55 19.01 -25.47
C GLU A 350 -14.80 18.88 -23.97
N HIS A 351 -15.88 18.22 -23.57
CA HIS A 351 -16.18 17.94 -22.17
C HIS A 351 -15.06 17.11 -21.53
N VAL A 352 -14.64 16.01 -22.17
CA VAL A 352 -13.54 15.15 -21.71
C VAL A 352 -12.23 15.94 -21.58
N TRP A 353 -11.89 16.75 -22.58
CA TRP A 353 -10.66 17.55 -22.57
C TRP A 353 -10.64 18.58 -21.43
N ARG A 354 -11.76 19.28 -21.20
CA ARG A 354 -11.90 20.23 -20.09
C ARG A 354 -11.94 19.52 -18.73
N SER A 355 -12.61 18.36 -18.64
CA SER A 355 -12.63 17.52 -17.44
C SER A 355 -11.23 17.08 -17.02
N MET A 356 -10.38 16.68 -17.97
CA MET A 356 -9.01 16.27 -17.70
C MET A 356 -8.17 17.42 -17.12
N TRP A 357 -8.22 18.61 -17.72
CA TRP A 357 -7.48 19.77 -17.20
C TRP A 357 -7.98 20.21 -15.82
N LEU A 358 -9.30 20.23 -15.64
CA LEU A 358 -9.87 20.49 -14.32
C LEU A 358 -9.46 19.39 -13.31
N GLY A 359 -9.35 18.15 -13.77
CA GLY A 359 -8.83 17.02 -13.00
C GLY A 359 -7.43 17.28 -12.47
N TYR A 360 -6.49 17.76 -13.30
CA TYR A 360 -5.14 18.13 -12.85
C TYR A 360 -5.17 19.24 -11.79
N LEU A 361 -5.95 20.30 -12.03
CA LEU A 361 -6.04 21.40 -11.08
C LEU A 361 -6.61 20.92 -9.73
N CYS A 362 -7.64 20.08 -9.76
CA CYS A 362 -8.22 19.50 -8.55
C CYS A 362 -7.25 18.54 -7.86
N ALA A 363 -6.55 17.68 -8.59
CA ALA A 363 -5.58 16.75 -8.01
C ALA A 363 -4.44 17.49 -7.29
N PHE A 364 -3.84 18.51 -7.93
CA PHE A 364 -2.76 19.30 -7.31
C PHE A 364 -3.23 20.11 -6.11
N MET A 365 -4.47 20.64 -6.15
CA MET A 365 -5.10 21.25 -4.98
C MET A 365 -5.25 20.22 -3.84
N LEU A 366 -5.72 19.01 -4.16
CA LEU A 366 -5.95 17.94 -3.18
C LEU A 366 -4.65 17.41 -2.57
N LEU A 367 -3.54 17.33 -3.31
CA LEU A 367 -2.23 16.93 -2.78
C LEU A 367 -1.76 17.85 -1.65
N GLY A 368 -1.87 19.17 -1.87
CA GLY A 368 -1.55 20.15 -0.84
C GLY A 368 -2.53 20.12 0.32
N LEU A 369 -3.83 19.99 0.03
CA LEU A 369 -4.85 19.90 1.08
C LEU A 369 -4.65 18.67 1.97
N GLN A 370 -4.40 17.50 1.39
CA GLN A 370 -4.12 16.27 2.13
C GLN A 370 -2.90 16.47 3.04
N THR A 371 -1.84 17.09 2.53
CA THR A 371 -0.64 17.43 3.31
C THR A 371 -0.97 18.29 4.53
N ILE A 372 -1.79 19.33 4.36
CA ILE A 372 -2.23 20.20 5.45
C ILE A 372 -3.07 19.42 6.47
N ILE A 373 -4.02 18.61 6.01
CA ILE A 373 -4.88 17.80 6.88
C ILE A 373 -4.02 16.88 7.75
N PHE A 374 -3.03 16.21 7.16
CA PHE A 374 -2.11 15.35 7.91
C PHE A 374 -1.34 16.10 8.99
N ILE A 375 -0.77 17.27 8.66
CA ILE A 375 -0.06 18.08 9.66
C ILE A 375 -0.99 18.46 10.81
N ILE A 376 -2.21 18.90 10.50
CA ILE A 376 -3.20 19.24 11.53
C ILE A 376 -3.50 18.03 12.41
N LEU A 377 -3.74 16.86 11.80
CA LEU A 377 -4.03 15.64 12.55
C LEU A 377 -2.83 15.24 13.42
N MET A 378 -1.60 15.28 12.91
CA MET A 378 -0.39 15.01 13.70
C MET A 378 -0.29 15.92 14.92
N GLN A 379 -0.67 17.20 14.81
CA GLN A 379 -0.65 18.16 15.91
C GLN A 379 -1.82 17.96 16.89
N VAL A 380 -3.02 17.65 16.39
CA VAL A 380 -4.24 17.58 17.19
C VAL A 380 -4.39 16.24 17.92
N ASN A 381 -4.13 15.12 17.24
CA ASN A 381 -4.35 13.78 17.79
C ASN A 381 -3.05 12.96 17.94
N GLY A 382 -1.89 13.55 17.65
CA GLY A 382 -0.60 12.87 17.75
C GLY A 382 -0.43 11.75 16.73
N SER A 383 -1.08 11.83 15.57
CA SER A 383 -1.01 10.77 14.57
C SER A 383 0.40 10.49 14.06
N TRP A 384 0.66 9.22 13.77
CA TRP A 384 1.93 8.72 13.26
C TRP A 384 1.67 7.53 12.34
N SER A 385 2.63 7.19 11.50
CA SER A 385 2.53 6.08 10.55
C SER A 385 3.63 5.07 10.73
N THR A 386 3.44 3.89 10.17
CA THR A 386 4.49 2.87 10.05
C THR A 386 4.48 2.21 8.66
N THR A 387 5.40 1.29 8.42
CA THR A 387 5.58 0.58 7.17
C THR A 387 4.55 -0.55 7.00
N ASP A 388 4.24 -0.86 5.73
CA ASP A 388 3.46 -2.02 5.31
C ASP A 388 4.16 -2.68 4.11
N VAL A 389 4.70 -3.87 4.34
CA VAL A 389 5.48 -4.62 3.35
C VAL A 389 4.62 -5.17 2.22
N THR A 390 3.31 -5.32 2.44
CA THR A 390 2.39 -5.82 1.41
C THR A 390 2.16 -4.80 0.29
N GLN A 391 2.46 -3.52 0.56
CA GLN A 391 2.32 -2.40 -0.37
C GLN A 391 3.66 -1.77 -0.75
N SER A 392 4.78 -2.41 -0.40
CA SER A 392 6.11 -1.90 -0.74
C SER A 392 6.36 -1.93 -2.24
N PRO A 393 6.87 -0.84 -2.86
CA PRO A 393 7.30 -0.85 -4.26
C PRO A 393 8.39 -1.90 -4.56
N TYR A 394 9.17 -2.30 -3.55
CA TYR A 394 10.18 -3.36 -3.66
C TYR A 394 9.57 -4.76 -3.71
N ASN A 395 8.29 -4.92 -3.36
CA ASN A 395 7.54 -6.18 -3.40
C ASN A 395 6.58 -6.27 -4.58
N LEU A 396 6.76 -5.41 -5.58
CA LEU A 396 6.05 -5.53 -6.85
C LEU A 396 6.89 -6.33 -7.84
N ALA A 397 6.30 -7.36 -8.45
CA ALA A 397 6.97 -8.19 -9.47
C ALA A 397 7.38 -7.34 -10.69
N ALA A 398 6.55 -6.37 -11.05
CA ALA A 398 6.75 -5.36 -12.07
C ALA A 398 6.41 -3.97 -11.48
N PRO A 399 7.36 -3.30 -10.81
CA PRO A 399 7.13 -1.97 -10.23
C PRO A 399 6.68 -0.93 -11.26
N LEU A 400 7.08 -1.10 -12.53
CA LEU A 400 6.72 -0.19 -13.62
C LEU A 400 5.22 -0.11 -13.90
N ILE A 401 4.44 -1.15 -13.57
CA ILE A 401 2.97 -1.11 -13.75
C ILE A 401 2.24 -0.63 -12.49
N PHE A 402 2.95 -0.32 -11.40
CA PHE A 402 2.35 0.11 -10.14
C PHE A 402 1.32 1.24 -10.30
N PRO A 403 1.60 2.34 -11.03
CA PRO A 403 0.66 3.45 -11.11
C PRO A 403 -0.58 3.14 -11.96
N VAL A 404 -0.69 1.96 -12.59
CA VAL A 404 -1.95 1.49 -13.19
C VAL A 404 -3.04 1.35 -12.12
N LEU A 405 -2.67 0.99 -10.90
CA LEU A 405 -3.60 0.83 -9.78
C LEU A 405 -4.37 2.13 -9.48
N ALA A 406 -3.79 3.30 -9.74
CA ALA A 406 -4.46 4.60 -9.63
C ALA A 406 -5.73 4.69 -10.49
N TRP A 407 -5.69 4.14 -11.70
CA TRP A 407 -6.85 4.10 -12.59
C TRP A 407 -7.86 3.07 -12.15
N CYS A 408 -7.41 1.93 -11.64
CA CYS A 408 -8.28 0.93 -11.04
C CYS A 408 -9.09 1.52 -9.89
N ALA A 409 -8.41 2.14 -8.91
CA ALA A 409 -9.03 2.80 -7.76
C ALA A 409 -10.03 3.88 -8.21
N ALA A 410 -9.61 4.80 -9.08
CA ALA A 410 -10.47 5.85 -9.60
C ALA A 410 -11.72 5.30 -10.31
N ILE A 411 -11.58 4.28 -11.17
CA ILE A 411 -12.74 3.69 -11.88
C ILE A 411 -13.69 3.03 -10.88
N SER A 412 -13.18 2.19 -9.98
CA SER A 412 -14.04 1.46 -9.06
C SER A 412 -14.74 2.37 -8.07
N GLU A 413 -14.00 3.27 -7.44
CA GLU A 413 -14.50 4.05 -6.32
C GLU A 413 -15.44 5.16 -6.78
N GLU A 414 -15.12 5.82 -7.90
CA GLU A 414 -16.02 6.81 -8.48
C GLU A 414 -17.30 6.16 -9.03
N ALA A 415 -17.23 4.94 -9.55
CA ALA A 415 -18.42 4.21 -9.98
C ALA A 415 -19.33 3.84 -8.80
N VAL A 416 -18.76 3.19 -7.78
CA VAL A 416 -19.51 2.65 -6.64
C VAL A 416 -20.00 3.75 -5.72
N PHE A 417 -19.12 4.64 -5.26
CA PHE A 417 -19.46 5.60 -4.21
C PHE A 417 -20.06 6.88 -4.76
N ARG A 418 -19.55 7.43 -5.88
CA ARG A 418 -19.99 8.73 -6.40
C ARG A 418 -21.14 8.58 -7.38
N LEU A 419 -20.94 7.84 -8.47
CA LEU A 419 -21.97 7.69 -9.49
C LEU A 419 -23.19 6.94 -8.97
N PHE A 420 -23.00 5.76 -8.39
CA PHE A 420 -24.09 4.97 -7.84
C PHE A 420 -24.50 5.42 -6.44
N GLY A 421 -23.57 5.41 -5.47
CA GLY A 421 -23.84 5.68 -4.06
C GLY A 421 -24.54 7.02 -3.83
N ILE A 422 -23.97 8.13 -4.33
CA ILE A 422 -24.62 9.46 -4.20
C ILE A 422 -25.95 9.49 -4.94
N GLY A 423 -26.04 8.86 -6.12
CA GLY A 423 -27.29 8.79 -6.89
C GLY A 423 -28.42 8.13 -6.11
N LEU A 424 -28.11 7.00 -5.46
CA LEU A 424 -29.04 6.25 -4.63
C LEU A 424 -29.44 7.04 -3.38
N MET A 425 -28.48 7.56 -2.63
CA MET A 425 -28.77 8.32 -1.42
C MET A 425 -29.52 9.62 -1.72
N LYS A 426 -29.23 10.27 -2.86
CA LYS A 426 -29.99 11.44 -3.33
C LYS A 426 -31.44 11.09 -3.65
N ARG A 427 -31.69 9.90 -4.21
CA ARG A 427 -33.04 9.39 -4.47
C ARG A 427 -33.82 9.18 -3.18
N TRP A 428 -33.18 8.65 -2.13
CA TRP A 428 -33.82 8.35 -0.84
C TRP A 428 -34.01 9.60 0.03
N PHE A 429 -32.95 10.37 0.26
CA PHE A 429 -32.96 11.47 1.23
C PHE A 429 -33.25 12.83 0.61
N LYS A 430 -33.16 12.98 -0.72
CA LYS A 430 -33.33 14.26 -1.45
C LYS A 430 -32.39 15.39 -1.03
N ASN A 431 -31.49 15.18 -0.07
CA ASN A 431 -30.47 16.12 0.40
C ASN A 431 -29.10 15.79 -0.21
N SER A 432 -28.42 16.75 -0.84
CA SER A 432 -27.13 16.51 -1.51
C SER A 432 -25.97 16.28 -0.55
N PHE A 433 -25.99 16.91 0.63
CA PHE A 433 -24.94 16.75 1.63
C PHE A 433 -25.00 15.34 2.23
N VAL A 434 -26.18 14.92 2.72
CA VAL A 434 -26.38 13.56 3.26
C VAL A 434 -26.07 12.51 2.18
N ALA A 435 -26.49 12.77 0.93
CA ALA A 435 -26.22 11.88 -0.18
C ALA A 435 -24.73 11.72 -0.50
N SER A 436 -23.91 12.73 -0.18
CA SER A 436 -22.46 12.70 -0.37
C SER A 436 -21.76 12.08 0.84
N LEU A 437 -22.24 12.39 2.05
CA LEU A 437 -21.61 11.97 3.30
C LEU A 437 -21.65 10.45 3.50
N ILE A 438 -22.80 9.81 3.29
CA ILE A 438 -22.95 8.37 3.55
C ILE A 438 -21.99 7.53 2.70
N PRO A 439 -21.96 7.65 1.35
CA PRO A 439 -21.03 6.86 0.54
C PRO A 439 -19.57 7.22 0.79
N THR A 440 -19.29 8.49 1.11
CA THR A 440 -17.94 8.95 1.44
C THR A 440 -17.43 8.29 2.73
N VAL A 441 -18.27 8.18 3.76
CA VAL A 441 -17.89 7.51 5.01
C VAL A 441 -17.69 6.01 4.81
N ILE A 442 -18.55 5.34 4.03
CA ILE A 442 -18.38 3.91 3.68
C ILE A 442 -17.04 3.69 2.97
N TRP A 443 -16.70 4.58 2.02
CA TRP A 443 -15.42 4.55 1.32
C TRP A 443 -14.23 4.78 2.26
N ALA A 444 -14.29 5.83 3.09
CA ALA A 444 -13.23 6.17 4.04
C ALA A 444 -12.99 5.07 5.08
N LEU A 445 -14.05 4.36 5.50
CA LEU A 445 -13.95 3.19 6.39
C LEU A 445 -13.15 2.05 5.75
N GLY A 446 -13.07 1.96 4.42
CA GLY A 446 -12.28 0.92 3.73
C GLY A 446 -10.77 1.13 3.87
N HIS A 447 -10.34 2.31 4.30
CA HIS A 447 -8.95 2.75 4.32
C HIS A 447 -8.36 2.86 5.73
N VAL A 448 -9.15 2.60 6.77
CA VAL A 448 -8.70 2.73 8.18
C VAL A 448 -7.68 1.66 8.61
N THR A 449 -7.49 0.63 7.78
CA THR A 449 -6.50 -0.44 7.97
C THR A 449 -5.10 -0.05 7.51
N TYR A 450 -4.94 1.10 6.84
CA TYR A 450 -3.63 1.65 6.54
C TYR A 450 -2.82 1.86 7.82
N PRO A 451 -1.48 1.75 7.76
CA PRO A 451 -0.61 1.75 8.94
C PRO A 451 -0.44 3.17 9.52
N ILE A 452 -1.55 3.85 9.84
CA ILE A 452 -1.62 5.19 10.42
C ILE A 452 -2.45 5.11 11.69
N PHE A 453 -1.90 5.63 12.78
CA PHE A 453 -2.48 5.52 14.11
C PHE A 453 -2.69 6.91 14.72
N PRO A 454 -3.80 7.14 15.46
CA PRO A 454 -4.95 6.23 15.64
C PRO A 454 -5.64 5.89 14.30
N SER A 455 -6.20 4.68 14.20
CA SER A 455 -6.80 4.15 12.95
C SER A 455 -7.92 5.04 12.38
N THR A 456 -8.62 5.76 13.26
CA THR A 456 -9.68 6.72 12.90
C THR A 456 -9.17 8.00 12.24
N THR A 457 -7.86 8.27 12.25
CA THR A 457 -7.25 9.42 11.58
C THR A 457 -7.58 9.43 10.10
N ARG A 458 -7.44 8.27 9.44
CA ARG A 458 -7.71 8.14 8.02
C ARG A 458 -9.19 8.32 7.68
N LEU A 459 -10.09 7.89 8.57
CA LEU A 459 -11.53 8.11 8.43
C LEU A 459 -11.86 9.61 8.37
N LEU A 460 -11.28 10.41 9.26
CA LEU A 460 -11.52 11.86 9.30
C LEU A 460 -10.98 12.55 8.04
N GLU A 461 -9.73 12.26 7.69
CA GLU A 461 -9.06 12.82 6.53
C GLU A 461 -9.81 12.51 5.22
N LEU A 462 -10.09 11.24 4.97
CA LEU A 462 -10.74 10.81 3.73
C LEU A 462 -12.21 11.22 3.69
N THR A 463 -12.87 11.44 4.83
CA THR A 463 -14.21 12.01 4.81
C THR A 463 -14.20 13.44 4.24
N ILE A 464 -13.21 14.26 4.61
CA ILE A 464 -13.06 15.62 4.08
C ILE A 464 -12.74 15.57 2.58
N ILE A 465 -11.73 14.78 2.18
CA ILE A 465 -11.32 14.64 0.78
C ILE A 465 -12.44 14.07 -0.09
N GLY A 466 -13.13 13.03 0.39
CA GLY A 466 -14.22 12.38 -0.32
C GLY A 466 -15.45 13.26 -0.50
N LEU A 467 -15.72 14.18 0.44
CA LEU A 467 -16.75 15.21 0.28
C LEU A 467 -16.37 16.23 -0.81
N ILE A 468 -15.09 16.56 -0.96
CA ILE A 468 -14.62 17.42 -2.06
C ILE A 468 -14.76 16.69 -3.39
N PHE A 469 -14.38 15.42 -3.49
CA PHE A 469 -14.66 14.61 -4.69
C PHE A 469 -16.16 14.54 -4.99
N SER A 470 -17.01 14.39 -3.96
CA SER A 470 -18.47 14.41 -4.11
C SER A 470 -18.98 15.75 -4.66
N PHE A 471 -18.42 16.88 -4.19
CA PHE A 471 -18.70 18.20 -4.74
C PHE A 471 -18.29 18.30 -6.22
N LEU A 472 -17.07 17.87 -6.56
CA LEU A 472 -16.57 17.88 -7.94
C LEU A 472 -17.44 17.03 -8.86
N PHE A 473 -17.85 15.83 -8.41
CA PHE A 473 -18.78 14.95 -9.11
C PHE A 473 -20.13 15.62 -9.36
N LEU A 474 -20.77 16.16 -8.31
CA LEU A 474 -22.09 16.78 -8.41
C LEU A 474 -22.09 18.05 -9.27
N ARG A 475 -20.95 18.75 -9.34
CA ARG A 475 -20.80 20.03 -10.07
C ARG A 475 -20.35 19.84 -11.51
N TYR A 476 -19.39 18.94 -11.75
CA TYR A 476 -18.67 18.79 -13.02
C TYR A 476 -18.78 17.39 -13.65
N GLY A 477 -19.46 16.46 -13.00
CA GLY A 477 -19.78 15.14 -13.55
C GLY A 477 -18.70 14.08 -13.34
N PHE A 478 -19.05 12.87 -13.77
CA PHE A 478 -18.28 11.64 -13.55
C PHE A 478 -16.88 11.69 -14.16
N ILE A 479 -16.74 12.20 -15.39
CA ILE A 479 -15.46 12.21 -16.10
C ILE A 479 -14.45 13.11 -15.40
N THR A 480 -14.89 14.27 -14.90
CA THR A 480 -14.04 15.21 -14.15
C THR A 480 -13.49 14.58 -12.87
N VAL A 481 -14.37 13.97 -12.05
CA VAL A 481 -13.95 13.37 -10.78
C VAL A 481 -13.06 12.15 -11.01
N LEU A 482 -13.34 11.35 -12.04
CA LEU A 482 -12.52 10.20 -12.43
C LEU A 482 -11.09 10.62 -12.78
N PHE A 483 -10.93 11.67 -13.61
CA PHE A 483 -9.59 12.19 -13.91
C PHE A 483 -8.92 12.79 -12.68
N ALA A 484 -9.63 13.58 -11.87
CA ALA A 484 -9.07 14.16 -10.65
C ALA A 484 -8.51 13.09 -9.71
N HIS A 485 -9.27 12.01 -9.50
CA HIS A 485 -8.88 10.89 -8.67
C HIS A 485 -7.69 10.14 -9.30
N ALA A 486 -7.78 9.74 -10.57
CA ALA A 486 -6.73 9.00 -11.24
C ALA A 486 -5.40 9.78 -11.27
N ILE A 487 -5.44 11.10 -11.50
CA ILE A 487 -4.25 11.97 -11.47
C ILE A 487 -3.67 12.04 -10.06
N PHE A 488 -4.53 12.24 -9.05
CA PHE A 488 -4.13 12.36 -7.66
C PHE A 488 -3.31 11.13 -7.22
N ASP A 489 -3.85 9.93 -7.46
CA ASP A 489 -3.17 8.67 -7.14
C ASP A 489 -1.96 8.43 -8.04
N SER A 490 -2.07 8.71 -9.35
CA SER A 490 -0.96 8.49 -10.29
C SER A 490 0.26 9.32 -9.91
N VAL A 491 0.09 10.55 -9.42
CA VAL A 491 1.20 11.40 -8.96
C VAL A 491 1.87 10.78 -7.74
N MET A 492 1.10 10.35 -6.73
CA MET A 492 1.67 9.73 -5.53
C MET A 492 2.38 8.41 -5.83
N MET A 493 1.74 7.52 -6.60
CA MET A 493 2.30 6.23 -6.97
C MET A 493 3.52 6.38 -7.89
N ALA A 494 3.48 7.32 -8.83
CA ALA A 494 4.61 7.63 -9.69
C ALA A 494 5.80 8.10 -8.86
N ILE A 495 5.60 9.03 -7.91
CA ILE A 495 6.68 9.52 -7.04
C ILE A 495 7.30 8.37 -6.22
N SER A 496 6.48 7.49 -5.65
CA SER A 496 6.98 6.28 -4.95
C SER A 496 7.84 5.41 -5.87
N LEU A 497 7.43 5.24 -7.13
CA LEU A 497 8.22 4.52 -8.13
C LEU A 497 9.54 5.28 -8.42
N MET A 498 9.51 6.60 -8.60
CA MET A 498 10.71 7.41 -8.85
C MET A 498 11.73 7.31 -7.71
N PHE A 499 11.28 7.22 -6.46
CA PHE A 499 12.15 7.07 -5.28
C PHE A 499 12.90 5.75 -5.20
N MET A 500 12.53 4.74 -6.00
CA MET A 500 13.37 3.55 -6.18
C MET A 500 14.67 3.84 -6.96
N GLY A 501 14.79 5.02 -7.58
CA GLY A 501 16.08 5.61 -8.01
C GLY A 501 16.59 5.25 -9.41
N SER A 502 16.03 4.24 -10.10
CA SER A 502 16.46 3.92 -11.46
C SER A 502 15.93 4.90 -12.51
N ALA A 503 16.70 5.14 -13.59
CA ALA A 503 16.28 6.02 -14.69
C ALA A 503 14.97 5.57 -15.36
N SER A 504 14.75 4.26 -15.48
CA SER A 504 13.49 3.72 -16.00
C SER A 504 12.31 4.04 -15.09
N ASN A 505 12.49 3.96 -13.76
CA ASN A 505 11.43 4.26 -12.80
C ASN A 505 11.04 5.75 -12.85
N ILE A 506 12.02 6.64 -12.98
CA ILE A 506 11.79 8.08 -13.14
C ILE A 506 11.01 8.36 -14.44
N LEU A 507 11.47 7.82 -15.57
CA LEU A 507 10.82 8.02 -16.86
C LEU A 507 9.37 7.50 -16.86
N VAL A 508 9.15 6.28 -16.36
CA VAL A 508 7.83 5.68 -16.28
C VAL A 508 6.92 6.48 -15.35
N GLY A 509 7.43 6.96 -14.21
CA GLY A 509 6.68 7.86 -13.33
C GLY A 509 6.20 9.13 -14.06
N ILE A 510 7.06 9.77 -14.87
CA ILE A 510 6.69 10.95 -15.66
C ILE A 510 5.59 10.59 -16.67
N VAL A 511 5.72 9.44 -17.34
CA VAL A 511 4.71 8.95 -18.29
C VAL A 511 3.34 8.81 -17.60
N TYR A 512 3.27 8.22 -16.41
CA TYR A 512 2.00 8.06 -15.69
C TYR A 512 1.41 9.40 -15.21
N ILE A 513 2.24 10.34 -14.77
CA ILE A 513 1.78 11.70 -14.41
C ILE A 513 1.15 12.38 -15.63
N LEU A 514 1.68 12.17 -16.84
CA LEU A 514 1.19 12.78 -18.08
C LEU A 514 0.11 11.98 -18.82
N LEU A 515 -0.03 10.67 -18.54
CA LEU A 515 -0.91 9.71 -19.21
C LEU A 515 -2.39 10.16 -19.38
N PRO A 516 -3.01 10.87 -18.43
CA PRO A 516 -4.34 11.45 -18.61
C PRO A 516 -4.49 12.35 -19.85
N ILE A 517 -3.44 13.06 -20.26
CA ILE A 517 -3.44 13.98 -21.41
C ILE A 517 -3.66 13.24 -22.74
N PRO A 518 -2.82 12.25 -23.15
CA PRO A 518 -3.04 11.51 -24.38
C PRO A 518 -4.34 10.71 -24.37
N ILE A 519 -4.80 10.20 -23.21
CA ILE A 519 -6.10 9.53 -23.10
C ILE A 519 -7.23 10.50 -23.44
N ALA A 520 -7.28 11.67 -22.80
CA ALA A 520 -8.31 12.68 -23.05
C ALA A 520 -8.25 13.21 -24.49
N TRP A 521 -7.03 13.42 -25.02
CA TRP A 521 -6.82 13.82 -26.42
C TRP A 521 -7.37 12.78 -27.39
N LEU A 522 -7.05 11.50 -27.20
CA LEU A 522 -7.52 10.41 -28.05
C LEU A 522 -9.05 10.32 -28.03
N MET A 523 -9.66 10.39 -26.85
CA MET A 523 -11.12 10.39 -26.71
C MET A 523 -11.76 11.57 -27.46
N ARG A 524 -11.21 12.79 -27.33
CA ARG A 524 -11.66 13.97 -28.07
C ARG A 524 -11.50 13.83 -29.57
N TYR A 525 -10.36 13.33 -30.01
CA TYR A 525 -10.05 13.13 -31.43
C TYR A 525 -10.99 12.12 -32.10
N VAL A 526 -11.24 10.98 -31.46
CA VAL A 526 -12.14 9.94 -32.00
C VAL A 526 -13.59 10.43 -31.98
N ASP A 527 -14.00 11.20 -30.97
CA ASP A 527 -15.35 11.79 -30.90
C ASP A 527 -15.58 12.79 -32.03
N ASN A 528 -14.64 13.72 -32.24
CA ASN A 528 -14.72 14.74 -33.30
C ASN A 528 -14.79 14.15 -34.72
N ARG A 529 -14.26 12.94 -34.92
CA ARG A 529 -14.31 12.23 -36.21
C ARG A 529 -15.65 11.56 -36.49
N LYS A 530 -16.52 11.38 -35.49
CA LYS A 530 -17.84 10.77 -35.70
C LYS A 530 -18.90 11.85 -35.90
N ARG A 531 -19.78 11.65 -36.89
CA ARG A 531 -20.97 12.51 -37.05
C ARG A 531 -21.81 12.41 -35.76
N PRO A 532 -22.26 13.55 -35.19
CA PRO A 532 -23.03 13.53 -33.95
C PRO A 532 -24.30 12.69 -34.15
N LYS A 533 -24.52 11.70 -33.28
CA LYS A 533 -25.79 10.96 -33.28
C LYS A 533 -26.87 11.87 -32.71
N PRO A 534 -28.07 11.95 -33.33
CA PRO A 534 -29.15 12.77 -32.81
C PRO A 534 -29.53 12.31 -31.38
N TYR A 535 -29.85 13.29 -30.53
CA TYR A 535 -30.19 13.08 -29.13
C TYR A 535 -31.60 12.48 -29.02
N THR A 536 -31.74 11.18 -28.81
CA THR A 536 -33.01 10.57 -28.41
C THR A 536 -33.17 10.68 -26.89
N THR A 537 -34.19 11.46 -26.47
CA THR A 537 -34.59 11.72 -25.09
C THR A 537 -35.01 10.47 -24.33
#